data_AF-A0A5C9B9V9-F1
#
_entry.id   AF-A0A5C9B9V9-F1
#
_cell.length_a   1.000
_cell.length_b   1.000
_cell.length_c   1.000
_cell.angle_alpha   90.00
_cell.angle_beta   90.00
_cell.angle_gamma   90.00
#
_symmetry.space_group_name_H-M   'P 1'
#
loop_
_entity.id
_entity.type
_entity.pdbx_description
1 polymer ?
#
loop_
_entity_poly.entity_id
_entity_poly.type
_entity_poly.pdbx_seq_one_letter_code
_entity_poly.pdbx_strand_id
1 'polypeptide(L)'
;MKTPYLNLLAAVLVTGCAGPVHMLVKEDGTPFIGGNLAHDRGMDNRLVLEATSRRYEARGFVVERQTNLAELRKRYYGVDPKHWDRIFAGLDAGHVVYSLETVARSAEGQEISCRLMWSGAAKPAGVCTDRAGAAFPVRFE
;
A
#
# COMPACT_ATOMS: atom_id res chain seq x y z
N MET A 1 33.24 -42.42 -31.08
CA MET A 1 33.34 -41.02 -30.59
C MET A 1 31.91 -40.52 -30.37
N LYS A 2 31.55 -40.12 -29.15
CA LYS A 2 30.19 -39.72 -28.75
C LYS A 2 30.14 -38.20 -28.57
N THR A 3 29.23 -37.53 -29.25
CA THR A 3 28.93 -36.10 -29.08
C THR A 3 27.70 -35.96 -28.18
N PRO A 4 27.77 -35.20 -27.06
CA PRO A 4 26.56 -34.82 -26.33
C PRO A 4 26.08 -33.43 -26.79
N TYR A 5 24.87 -33.36 -27.34
CA TYR A 5 24.15 -32.10 -27.52
C TYR A 5 23.51 -31.73 -26.18
N LEU A 6 24.10 -30.74 -25.51
CA LEU A 6 23.59 -30.16 -24.27
C LEU A 6 22.52 -29.11 -24.63
N ASN A 7 21.25 -29.50 -24.59
CA ASN A 7 20.13 -28.56 -24.66
C ASN A 7 20.05 -27.78 -23.34
N LEU A 8 20.53 -26.53 -23.35
CA LEU A 8 20.38 -25.60 -22.23
C LEU A 8 19.04 -24.85 -22.37
N LEU A 9 18.00 -25.30 -21.64
CA LEU A 9 16.80 -24.50 -21.41
C LEU A 9 17.16 -23.38 -20.41
N ALA A 10 17.36 -22.17 -20.92
CA ALA A 10 17.50 -20.99 -20.09
C ALA A 10 16.12 -20.59 -19.52
N ALA A 11 15.83 -21.01 -18.30
CA ALA A 11 14.69 -20.49 -17.54
C ALA A 11 15.01 -19.04 -17.12
N VAL A 12 14.40 -18.08 -17.81
CA VAL A 12 14.41 -16.67 -17.38
C VAL A 12 13.48 -16.56 -16.17
N LEU A 13 14.07 -16.51 -14.97
CA LEU A 13 13.35 -16.13 -13.75
C LEU A 13 13.10 -14.62 -13.82
N VAL A 14 11.93 -14.22 -14.34
CA VAL A 14 11.42 -12.86 -14.17
C VAL A 14 11.02 -12.71 -12.70
N THR A 15 11.96 -12.28 -11.86
CA THR A 15 11.63 -11.83 -10.51
C THR A 15 10.87 -10.51 -10.64
N GLY A 16 9.55 -10.59 -10.74
CA GLY A 16 8.70 -9.42 -10.57
C GLY A 16 8.97 -8.81 -9.19
N CYS A 17 9.32 -7.53 -9.14
CA CYS A 17 9.48 -6.82 -7.88
C CYS A 17 8.12 -6.77 -7.18
N ALA A 18 7.86 -7.72 -6.28
CA ALA A 18 6.66 -7.68 -5.45
C ALA A 18 6.69 -6.39 -4.63
N GLY A 19 5.65 -5.57 -4.74
CA GLY A 19 5.51 -4.36 -3.93
C GLY A 19 5.40 -4.67 -2.43
N PRO A 20 5.55 -3.66 -1.57
CA PRO A 20 5.32 -3.79 -0.14
C PRO A 20 3.99 -4.49 0.20
N VAL A 21 4.07 -5.46 1.11
CA VAL A 21 2.91 -6.10 1.72
C VAL A 21 2.96 -5.81 3.22
N HIS A 22 1.87 -5.28 3.76
CA HIS A 22 1.71 -5.01 5.17
C HIS A 22 0.63 -5.90 5.78
N MET A 23 0.86 -6.41 6.98
CA MET A 23 -0.10 -7.26 7.69
C MET A 23 -0.98 -6.42 8.61
N LEU A 24 -2.27 -6.74 8.68
CA LEU A 24 -3.17 -6.05 9.60
C LEU A 24 -2.76 -6.34 11.04
N VAL A 25 -2.64 -5.30 11.86
CA VAL A 25 -2.49 -5.41 13.30
C VAL A 25 -3.88 -5.64 13.89
N LYS A 26 -4.04 -6.74 14.64
CA LYS A 26 -5.29 -7.01 15.35
C LYS A 26 -5.45 -6.00 16.49
N GLU A 27 -6.55 -5.26 16.47
CA GLU A 27 -6.92 -4.29 17.51
C GLU A 27 -8.27 -4.65 18.13
N ASP A 28 -8.37 -4.46 19.45
CA ASP A 28 -9.61 -4.65 20.19
C ASP A 28 -10.68 -3.64 19.73
N GLY A 29 -11.94 -4.07 19.70
CA GLY A 29 -13.06 -3.22 19.26
C GLY A 29 -13.25 -3.14 17.74
N THR A 30 -12.43 -3.85 16.96
CA THR A 30 -12.65 -4.04 15.51
C THR A 30 -13.15 -5.46 15.22
N PRO A 31 -13.94 -5.67 14.16
CA PRO A 31 -14.40 -7.01 13.78
C PRO A 31 -13.30 -7.82 13.06
N PHE A 32 -12.14 -7.23 12.78
CA PHE A 32 -11.09 -7.85 11.98
C PHE A 32 -10.12 -8.64 12.86
N ILE A 33 -9.93 -9.90 12.48
CA ILE A 33 -9.00 -10.83 13.11
C ILE A 33 -7.69 -10.96 12.33
N GLY A 34 -7.62 -10.42 11.11
CA GLY A 34 -6.46 -10.48 10.23
C GLY A 34 -6.68 -9.75 8.91
N GLY A 35 -5.65 -9.72 8.08
CA GLY A 35 -5.70 -9.05 6.78
C GLY A 35 -4.33 -8.67 6.25
N ASN A 36 -4.30 -8.14 5.02
CA ASN A 36 -3.10 -7.56 4.44
C ASN A 36 -3.42 -6.44 3.46
N LEU A 37 -2.49 -5.51 3.33
CA LEU A 37 -2.46 -4.49 2.30
C LEU A 37 -1.19 -4.69 1.46
N ALA A 38 -1.37 -5.17 0.23
CA ALA A 38 -0.33 -5.16 -0.79
C ALA A 38 -0.49 -3.89 -1.64
N HIS A 39 0.57 -3.11 -1.76
CA HIS A 39 0.57 -1.95 -2.64
C HIS A 39 1.88 -1.78 -3.39
N ASP A 40 1.77 -1.32 -4.63
CA ASP A 40 2.90 -0.94 -5.47
C ASP A 40 2.62 0.39 -6.21
N ARG A 41 2.16 0.33 -7.46
CA ARG A 41 1.82 1.38 -8.39
C ARG A 41 0.73 0.90 -9.39
N GLY A 42 -0.32 0.23 -8.93
CA GLY A 42 -1.55 0.11 -9.73
C GLY A 42 -2.32 -1.20 -9.59
N MET A 43 -2.43 -1.94 -10.71
CA MET A 43 -3.43 -3.01 -10.89
C MET A 43 -3.29 -4.18 -9.90
N ASP A 44 -2.11 -4.39 -9.32
CA ASP A 44 -1.84 -5.46 -8.38
C ASP A 44 -2.10 -5.08 -6.92
N ASN A 45 -2.45 -3.82 -6.66
CA ASN A 45 -2.86 -3.34 -5.35
C ASN A 45 -4.01 -4.20 -4.81
N ARG A 46 -3.88 -4.66 -3.57
CA ARG A 46 -4.86 -5.54 -2.93
C ARG A 46 -5.00 -5.20 -1.45
N LEU A 47 -6.25 -5.13 -1.00
CA LEU A 47 -6.61 -5.03 0.40
C LEU A 47 -7.46 -6.24 0.75
N VAL A 48 -7.08 -6.90 1.84
CA VAL A 48 -7.78 -8.05 2.42
C VAL A 48 -8.05 -7.74 3.88
N LEU A 49 -9.31 -7.92 4.30
CA LEU A 49 -9.72 -7.84 5.69
C LEU A 49 -10.48 -9.12 6.06
N GLU A 50 -10.05 -9.78 7.13
CA GLU A 50 -10.63 -11.02 7.62
C GLU A 50 -11.34 -10.75 8.95
N ALA A 51 -12.63 -11.01 8.99
CA ALA A 51 -13.45 -11.11 10.19
C ALA A 51 -13.79 -12.59 10.46
N THR A 52 -14.27 -12.90 11.66
CA THR A 52 -14.52 -14.29 12.11
C THR A 52 -15.29 -15.16 11.11
N SER A 53 -16.27 -14.59 10.39
CA SER A 53 -17.12 -15.32 9.44
C SER A 53 -17.09 -14.75 8.03
N ARG A 54 -16.22 -13.78 7.75
CA ARG A 54 -16.26 -13.04 6.48
C ARG A 54 -14.90 -12.53 6.07
N ARG A 55 -14.64 -12.58 4.77
CA ARG A 55 -13.47 -11.98 4.15
C ARG A 55 -13.92 -10.89 3.19
N TYR A 56 -13.31 -9.72 3.28
CA TYR A 56 -13.49 -8.62 2.34
C TYR A 56 -12.24 -8.44 1.50
N GLU A 57 -12.40 -8.21 0.20
CA GLU A 57 -11.29 -8.00 -0.71
C GLU A 57 -11.54 -6.83 -1.67
N ALA A 58 -10.53 -6.00 -1.84
CA ALA A 58 -10.45 -4.97 -2.88
C ALA A 58 -9.19 -5.17 -3.72
N ARG A 59 -9.28 -4.87 -5.01
CA ARG A 59 -8.16 -4.96 -5.96
C ARG A 59 -8.12 -3.78 -6.91
N GLY A 60 -6.93 -3.48 -7.43
CA GLY A 60 -6.72 -2.51 -8.51
C GLY A 60 -7.06 -1.07 -8.15
N PHE A 61 -7.10 -0.73 -6.86
CA PHE A 61 -7.26 0.65 -6.41
C PHE A 61 -5.98 1.45 -6.62
N VAL A 62 -6.11 2.78 -6.66
CA VAL A 62 -4.96 3.68 -6.79
C VAL A 62 -4.43 4.04 -5.41
N VAL A 63 -3.10 4.04 -5.26
CA VAL A 63 -2.43 4.69 -4.13
C VAL A 63 -1.95 6.05 -4.63
N GLU A 64 -2.60 7.09 -4.14
CA GLU A 64 -2.24 8.48 -4.40
C GLU A 64 -0.93 8.83 -3.70
N ARG A 65 -0.08 9.60 -4.39
CA ARG A 65 1.21 10.05 -3.88
C ARG A 65 1.28 11.57 -3.95
N GLN A 66 1.40 12.22 -2.79
CA GLN A 66 1.37 13.67 -2.68
C GLN A 66 2.63 14.20 -1.99
N THR A 67 3.07 15.39 -2.42
CA THR A 67 4.19 16.11 -1.80
C THR A 67 3.90 17.61 -1.88
N ASN A 68 3.83 18.28 -0.73
CA ASN A 68 3.54 19.72 -0.68
C ASN A 68 4.80 20.54 -1.01
N LEU A 69 5.19 20.60 -2.28
CA LEU A 69 6.40 21.31 -2.71
C LEU A 69 6.37 22.81 -2.36
N ALA A 70 5.20 23.44 -2.33
CA ALA A 70 5.07 24.85 -1.98
C ALA A 70 5.46 25.12 -0.52
N GLU A 71 5.01 24.26 0.41
CA GLU A 71 5.39 24.35 1.82
C GLU A 71 6.87 23.99 2.03
N LEU A 72 7.33 22.90 1.41
CA LEU A 72 8.72 22.44 1.54
C LEU A 72 9.71 23.47 0.98
N ARG A 73 9.34 24.17 -0.10
CA ARG A 73 10.16 25.26 -0.66
C ARG A 73 10.37 26.37 0.36
N LYS A 74 9.31 26.79 1.06
CA LYS A 74 9.40 27.83 2.11
C LYS A 74 10.33 27.39 3.25
N ARG A 75 10.36 26.09 3.57
CA ARG A 75 11.15 25.55 4.68
C ARG A 75 12.63 25.34 4.31
N TYR A 76 12.93 24.84 3.10
CA TYR A 76 14.26 24.32 2.78
C TYR A 76 15.03 25.12 1.73
N TYR A 77 14.38 25.79 0.77
CA TYR A 77 15.05 26.37 -0.40
C TYR A 77 16.24 27.29 -0.07
N GLY A 78 16.09 28.14 0.96
CA GLY A 78 17.15 29.06 1.41
C GLY A 78 17.90 28.61 2.66
N VAL A 79 17.43 27.57 3.35
CA VAL A 79 17.97 27.13 4.66
C VAL A 79 18.86 25.90 4.48
N ASP A 80 18.41 24.92 3.68
CA ASP A 80 19.17 23.74 3.29
C ASP A 80 18.94 23.44 1.80
N PRO A 81 19.68 24.14 0.89
CA PRO A 81 19.51 23.99 -0.55
C PRO A 81 19.76 22.56 -1.05
N LYS A 82 20.70 21.84 -0.42
CA LYS A 82 21.02 20.45 -0.79
C LYS A 82 19.86 19.52 -0.47
N HIS A 83 19.23 19.69 0.70
CA HIS A 83 18.03 18.92 1.04
C HIS A 83 16.87 19.29 0.10
N TRP A 84 16.65 20.58 -0.16
CA TRP A 84 15.64 21.02 -1.13
C TRP A 84 15.81 20.37 -2.51
N ASP A 85 17.03 20.35 -3.06
CA ASP A 85 17.30 19.76 -4.37
C ASP A 85 16.94 18.26 -4.41
N ARG A 86 17.20 17.53 -3.31
CA ARG A 86 16.82 16.12 -3.18
C ARG A 86 15.30 15.92 -3.15
N ILE A 87 14.57 16.78 -2.44
CA ILE A 87 13.10 16.78 -2.39
C ILE A 87 12.53 17.04 -3.78
N PHE A 88 13.00 18.11 -4.44
CA PHE A 88 12.51 18.53 -5.75
C PHE A 88 12.81 17.49 -6.83
N ALA A 89 13.97 16.82 -6.76
CA ALA A 89 14.33 15.70 -7.64
C ALA A 89 13.56 14.40 -7.33
N GLY A 90 12.72 14.36 -6.28
CA GLY A 90 11.97 13.17 -5.88
C GLY A 90 12.83 12.06 -5.24
N LEU A 91 14.06 12.38 -4.85
CA LEU A 91 15.01 11.46 -4.19
C LEU A 91 14.79 11.40 -2.67
N ASP A 92 13.97 12.29 -2.13
CA ASP A 92 13.50 12.27 -0.75
C ASP A 92 12.05 11.79 -0.68
N ALA A 93 11.86 10.56 -0.17
CA ALA A 93 10.54 10.00 0.07
C ALA A 93 9.97 10.38 1.45
N GLY A 94 10.75 10.99 2.34
CA GLY A 94 10.35 11.32 3.71
C GLY A 94 9.24 12.37 3.79
N HIS A 95 9.10 13.20 2.75
CA HIS A 95 8.04 14.20 2.64
C HIS A 95 6.84 13.76 1.80
N VAL A 96 6.82 12.50 1.38
CA VAL A 96 5.72 11.95 0.60
C VAL A 96 4.63 11.49 1.54
N VAL A 97 3.40 11.90 1.25
CA VAL A 97 2.20 11.33 1.85
C VAL A 97 1.56 10.42 0.82
N TYR A 98 1.26 9.21 1.24
CA TYR A 98 0.53 8.21 0.48
C TYR A 98 -0.88 8.10 1.05
N SER A 99 -1.85 7.91 0.17
CA SER A 99 -3.24 7.65 0.58
C SER A 99 -3.94 6.73 -0.41
N LEU A 100 -4.91 5.98 0.07
CA LEU A 100 -5.81 5.21 -0.78
C LEU A 100 -7.24 5.30 -0.26
N GLU A 101 -8.17 5.20 -1.20
CA GLU A 101 -9.59 4.99 -0.95
C GLU A 101 -10.04 3.78 -1.77
N THR A 102 -10.72 2.83 -1.14
CA THR A 102 -11.20 1.64 -1.83
C THR A 102 -12.43 1.03 -1.16
N VAL A 103 -13.17 0.18 -1.88
CA VAL A 103 -14.31 -0.57 -1.35
C VAL A 103 -14.00 -2.06 -1.46
N ALA A 104 -13.77 -2.70 -0.32
CA ALA A 104 -13.55 -4.14 -0.24
C ALA A 104 -14.89 -4.87 -0.13
N ARG A 105 -15.02 -5.97 -0.88
CA ARG A 105 -16.27 -6.72 -1.02
C ARG A 105 -16.08 -8.16 -0.56
N SER A 106 -17.09 -8.69 0.11
CA SER A 106 -17.18 -10.12 0.46
C SER A 106 -17.79 -10.95 -0.67
N ALA A 107 -17.70 -12.27 -0.55
CA ALA A 107 -18.30 -13.20 -1.51
C ALA A 107 -19.83 -13.04 -1.59
N GLU A 108 -20.47 -12.66 -0.49
CA GLU A 108 -21.91 -12.43 -0.39
C GLU A 108 -22.30 -10.99 -0.75
N GLY A 109 -21.34 -10.17 -1.20
CA GLY A 109 -21.58 -8.81 -1.69
C GLY A 109 -21.70 -7.73 -0.60
N GLN A 110 -21.42 -8.03 0.67
CA GLN A 110 -21.26 -6.98 1.68
C GLN A 110 -20.01 -6.17 1.40
N GLU A 111 -20.12 -4.86 1.60
CA GLU A 111 -19.08 -3.89 1.29
C GLU A 111 -18.54 -3.23 2.55
N ILE A 112 -17.26 -2.88 2.50
CA ILE A 112 -16.62 -2.00 3.46
C ILE A 112 -15.75 -0.98 2.73
N SER A 113 -15.95 0.30 3.02
CA SER A 113 -15.18 1.41 2.43
C SER A 113 -13.99 1.72 3.32
N CYS A 114 -12.78 1.76 2.78
CA CYS A 114 -11.57 2.01 3.54
C CYS A 114 -10.83 3.23 3.01
N ARG A 115 -10.39 4.08 3.93
CA ARG A 115 -9.49 5.21 3.67
C ARG A 115 -8.25 5.05 4.52
N LEU A 116 -7.08 4.90 3.89
CA LEU A 116 -5.79 4.73 4.56
C LEU A 116 -4.81 5.82 4.14
N MET A 117 -3.89 6.18 5.03
CA MET A 117 -2.81 7.12 4.78
C MET A 117 -1.53 6.73 5.52
N TRP A 118 -0.37 7.12 4.97
CA TRP A 118 0.93 7.01 5.62
C TRP A 118 1.93 7.99 5.01
N SER A 119 2.96 8.36 5.75
CA SER A 119 4.02 9.27 5.28
C SER A 119 5.38 8.55 5.23
N GLY A 120 6.13 8.74 4.15
CA GLY A 120 7.47 8.18 3.99
C GLY A 120 7.54 6.68 4.32
N ALA A 121 8.30 6.34 5.37
CA ALA A 121 8.48 4.96 5.84
C ALA A 121 7.46 4.51 6.91
N ALA A 122 6.52 5.38 7.30
CA ALA A 122 5.46 5.01 8.22
C ALA A 122 4.55 3.93 7.62
N LYS A 123 3.88 3.18 8.49
CA LYS A 123 3.00 2.09 8.06
C LYS A 123 1.59 2.60 7.75
N PRO A 124 0.88 1.98 6.79
CA PRO A 124 -0.50 2.32 6.45
C PRO A 124 -1.43 2.22 7.66
N ALA A 125 -2.25 3.25 7.87
CA ALA A 125 -3.29 3.26 8.89
C ALA A 125 -4.48 4.11 8.44
N GLY A 126 -5.64 3.90 9.05
CA GLY A 126 -6.83 4.69 8.75
C GLY A 126 -8.10 4.07 9.30
N VAL A 127 -9.18 4.19 8.53
CA VAL A 127 -10.51 3.76 8.94
C VAL A 127 -11.19 2.99 7.82
N CYS A 128 -11.85 1.90 8.18
CA CYS A 128 -12.79 1.19 7.33
C CYS A 128 -14.21 1.32 7.89
N THR A 129 -15.18 1.61 7.03
CA THR A 129 -16.56 1.90 7.40
C THR A 129 -17.51 0.97 6.67
N ASP A 130 -18.39 0.31 7.41
CA ASP A 130 -19.43 -0.54 6.81
C ASP A 130 -20.59 0.28 6.23
N ARG A 131 -21.54 -0.41 5.60
CA ARG A 131 -22.72 0.22 5.00
C ARG A 131 -23.66 0.87 6.03
N ALA A 132 -23.61 0.45 7.30
CA ALA A 132 -24.38 1.06 8.39
C ALA A 132 -23.71 2.33 8.94
N GLY A 133 -22.49 2.64 8.50
CA GLY A 133 -21.71 3.78 8.96
C GLY A 133 -20.85 3.48 10.19
N ALA A 134 -20.77 2.22 10.63
CA ALA A 134 -19.88 1.85 11.73
C ALA A 134 -18.43 1.95 11.25
N ALA A 135 -17.62 2.71 12.00
CA ALA A 135 -16.23 2.99 11.68
C ALA A 135 -15.29 2.10 12.51
N PHE A 136 -14.34 1.46 11.84
CA PHE A 136 -13.36 0.58 12.44
C PHE A 136 -11.96 1.13 12.14
N PRO A 137 -11.18 1.55 13.15
CA PRO A 137 -9.78 1.89 12.94
C PRO A 137 -9.03 0.64 12.45
N VAL A 138 -8.10 0.85 11.53
CA VAL A 138 -7.23 -0.23 11.02
C VAL A 138 -5.80 0.27 10.92
N ARG A 139 -4.85 -0.60 11.28
CA ARG A 139 -3.41 -0.36 11.20
C ARG A 139 -2.72 -1.56 10.60
N PHE A 140 -1.66 -1.32 9.85
CA PHE A 140 -0.86 -2.37 9.23
C PHE A 140 0.62 -2.27 9.63
N GLU A 141 1.37 -3.37 9.53
CA GLU A 141 2.81 -3.48 9.76
C GLU A 141 3.55 -3.97 8.51
#